data_AF-A0A534NDB6-F1
#
_entry.id   AF-A0A534NDB6-F1
#
_cell.length_a   1.000
_cell.length_b   1.000
_cell.length_c   1.000
_cell.angle_alpha   90.00
_cell.angle_beta   90.00
_cell.angle_gamma   90.00
#
_symmetry.space_group_name_H-M   'P 1'
#
loop_
_entity.id
_entity.type
_entity.pdbx_description
1 polymer ?
#
loop_
_entity_poly.entity_id
_entity_poly.type
_entity_poly.pdbx_seq_one_letter_code
_entity_poly.pdbx_strand_id
1 'polypeptide(L)'
;MRLLALSVLAFAFSTAASANVLWRGDYETGDLSQWAGYEGLLSRLTVVTSPVRQGKYALRTELHQGEVANSGTRNEVELSSAQFNEVEGNDKWYAWSTMFPSDFPAPNTWQVFTQWHHSGCCGSPPLEFDVFGENIRLDHTGSSTILWSTPLVRGVWHDFVVHVFWSSTNGYVDLYYDGTKVLDHKAVQTLYPGEFAYLKQGLYRDASISQVAVVYHDGMVMGTSLADVAPALAAPPPPPPPDGGTDLPDGGASVDPTDGGIAVKGSSTYQLPNGGCATGSGNVLAVIGLLGGALFMLRRRRH
;
A
#
# COMPACT_ATOMS: atom_id res chain seq x y z
N MET A 1 -36.04 36.00 49.11
CA MET A 1 -34.68 35.59 48.72
C MET A 1 -34.76 34.91 47.36
N ARG A 2 -34.24 35.55 46.30
CA ARG A 2 -34.17 34.97 44.94
C ARG A 2 -32.84 34.25 44.80
N LEU A 3 -32.85 32.93 44.63
CA LEU A 3 -31.68 32.13 44.30
C LEU A 3 -31.44 32.21 42.79
N LEU A 4 -30.38 32.90 42.39
CA LEU A 4 -29.85 32.87 41.02
C LEU A 4 -28.98 31.62 40.89
N ALA A 5 -29.44 30.64 40.12
CA ALA A 5 -28.62 29.50 39.72
C ALA A 5 -27.65 29.96 38.62
N LEU A 6 -26.36 30.06 38.97
CA LEU A 6 -25.28 30.27 37.99
C LEU A 6 -25.14 28.99 37.17
N SER A 7 -25.43 29.06 35.88
CA SER A 7 -25.13 27.99 34.94
C SER A 7 -23.63 28.01 34.64
N VAL A 8 -22.89 27.02 35.15
CA VAL A 8 -21.49 26.82 34.79
C VAL A 8 -21.45 26.17 33.42
N LEU A 9 -21.11 26.96 32.40
CA LEU A 9 -20.85 26.46 31.06
C LEU A 9 -19.47 25.79 31.04
N ALA A 10 -19.46 24.45 31.06
CA ALA A 10 -18.23 23.67 30.90
C ALA A 10 -17.79 23.72 29.42
N PHE A 11 -16.76 24.51 29.12
CA PHE A 11 -16.10 24.45 27.82
C PHE A 11 -15.26 23.16 27.78
N ALA A 12 -15.73 22.16 27.02
CA ALA A 12 -14.92 21.03 26.64
C ALA A 12 -13.86 21.51 25.64
N PHE A 13 -12.65 21.76 26.12
CA PHE A 13 -11.50 21.95 25.24
C PHE A 13 -11.18 20.61 24.58
N SER A 14 -11.57 20.44 23.31
CA SER A 14 -10.96 19.40 22.48
C SER A 14 -9.50 19.78 22.27
N THR A 15 -8.59 19.12 22.98
CA THR A 15 -7.18 19.12 22.61
C THR A 15 -7.11 18.47 21.23
N ALA A 16 -6.93 19.27 20.18
CA ALA A 16 -6.52 18.72 18.90
C ALA A 16 -5.23 17.94 19.17
N ALA A 17 -5.30 16.61 19.07
CA ALA A 17 -4.11 15.79 19.17
C ALA A 17 -3.15 16.26 18.08
N SER A 18 -1.99 16.81 18.47
CA SER A 18 -0.96 17.18 17.52
C SER A 18 -0.49 15.90 16.85
N ALA A 19 -0.64 15.83 15.53
CA ALA A 19 -0.12 14.71 14.78
C ALA A 19 1.41 14.67 14.93
N ASN A 20 1.97 13.59 15.48
CA ASN A 20 3.38 13.45 15.79
C ASN A 20 3.98 12.31 14.96
N VAL A 21 4.43 12.65 13.76
CA VAL A 21 5.23 11.74 12.93
C VAL A 21 6.53 11.42 13.65
N LEU A 22 6.79 10.12 13.82
CA LEU A 22 7.98 9.61 14.50
C LEU A 22 9.18 9.57 13.56
N TRP A 23 8.95 9.16 12.31
CA TRP A 23 10.00 9.00 11.31
C TRP A 23 9.44 9.06 9.88
N ARG A 24 10.30 9.49 8.94
CA ARG A 24 10.03 9.54 7.50
C ARG A 24 11.17 8.89 6.73
N GLY A 25 10.82 7.94 5.87
CA GLY A 25 11.67 7.34 4.85
C GLY A 25 11.08 7.51 3.47
N ASP A 26 10.48 8.68 3.23
CA ASP A 26 9.70 9.02 2.04
C ASP A 26 10.55 9.43 0.81
N TYR A 27 11.87 9.33 0.91
CA TYR A 27 12.85 9.59 -0.16
C TYR A 27 12.93 11.05 -0.63
N GLU A 28 12.23 11.97 0.04
CA GLU A 28 12.17 13.38 -0.36
C GLU A 28 13.51 14.12 -0.15
N THR A 29 14.50 13.50 0.49
CA THR A 29 15.89 13.98 0.52
C THR A 29 16.60 13.80 -0.82
N GLY A 30 16.03 13.04 -1.77
CA GLY A 30 16.63 12.73 -3.06
C GLY A 30 17.71 11.64 -2.99
N ASP A 31 17.86 10.97 -1.84
CA ASP A 31 18.81 9.90 -1.59
C ASP A 31 18.27 8.93 -0.52
N LEU A 32 19.09 7.97 -0.08
CA LEU A 32 18.71 6.98 0.94
C LEU A 32 19.06 7.40 2.38
N SER A 33 19.45 8.67 2.63
CA SER A 33 19.99 9.11 3.93
C SER A 33 19.00 9.04 5.10
N GLN A 34 17.70 8.91 4.81
CA GLN A 34 16.65 8.71 5.81
C GLN A 34 16.65 7.30 6.41
N TRP A 35 17.20 6.32 5.69
CA TRP A 35 17.24 4.90 6.08
C TRP A 35 18.55 4.57 6.78
N ALA A 36 18.52 3.63 7.73
CA ALA A 36 19.68 3.27 8.54
C ALA A 36 20.73 2.45 7.77
N GLY A 37 20.27 1.67 6.79
CA GLY A 37 21.12 0.80 5.99
C GLY A 37 20.40 0.20 4.80
N TYR A 38 21.05 -0.77 4.17
CA TYR A 38 20.48 -1.57 3.09
C TYR A 38 21.09 -2.97 3.05
N GLU A 39 20.39 -3.89 2.41
CA GLU A 39 20.86 -5.21 2.03
C GLU A 39 20.84 -5.36 0.51
N GLY A 40 21.84 -6.05 -0.05
CA GLY A 40 21.97 -6.24 -1.48
C GLY A 40 22.91 -5.23 -2.13
N LEU A 41 22.63 -4.90 -3.38
CA LEU A 41 23.43 -4.02 -4.21
C LEU A 41 22.84 -2.60 -4.21
N LEU A 42 23.61 -1.63 -3.71
CA LEU A 42 23.19 -0.23 -3.70
C LEU A 42 22.84 0.32 -5.10
N SER A 43 23.50 -0.17 -6.15
CA SER A 43 23.18 0.19 -7.54
C SER A 43 21.78 -0.24 -8.01
N ARG A 44 21.08 -1.05 -7.22
CA ARG A 44 19.71 -1.51 -7.44
C ARG A 44 18.66 -0.78 -6.62
N LEU A 45 19.10 0.08 -5.70
CA LEU A 45 18.27 0.91 -4.84
C LEU A 45 18.46 2.37 -5.27
N THR A 46 17.67 2.79 -6.25
CA THR A 46 17.84 4.09 -6.91
C THR A 46 16.69 5.02 -6.57
N VAL A 47 16.98 6.22 -6.06
CA VAL A 47 15.96 7.27 -5.91
C VAL A 47 15.72 7.92 -7.28
N VAL A 48 14.46 7.93 -7.72
CA VAL A 48 14.03 8.39 -9.03
C VAL A 48 13.00 9.52 -8.90
N THR A 49 12.81 10.29 -9.97
CA THR A 49 11.79 11.37 -10.04
C THR A 49 10.53 10.98 -10.83
N SER A 50 10.48 9.75 -11.35
CA SER A 50 9.31 9.20 -12.03
C SER A 50 9.39 7.66 -12.09
N PRO A 51 8.27 6.95 -11.86
CA PRO A 51 7.02 7.44 -11.28
C PRO A 51 7.21 7.88 -9.82
N VAL A 52 6.32 8.77 -9.34
CA VAL A 52 6.26 9.23 -7.95
C VAL A 52 4.82 9.23 -7.49
N ARG A 53 4.58 9.02 -6.20
CA ARG A 53 3.27 9.08 -5.56
C ARG A 53 3.13 10.29 -4.65
N GLN A 54 4.15 10.55 -3.85
CA GLN A 54 4.29 11.70 -2.98
C GLN A 54 5.41 12.58 -3.53
N GLY A 55 5.27 13.90 -3.39
CA GLY A 55 6.41 14.81 -3.55
C GLY A 55 7.11 14.71 -4.90
N LYS A 56 8.43 14.47 -4.87
CA LYS A 56 9.33 14.54 -6.02
C LYS A 56 10.11 13.26 -6.26
N TYR A 57 10.21 12.38 -5.28
CA TYR A 57 11.11 11.25 -5.32
C TYR A 57 10.43 9.96 -4.88
N ALA A 58 10.86 8.85 -5.46
CA ALA A 58 10.46 7.52 -5.05
C ALA A 58 11.67 6.57 -5.12
N LEU A 59 11.64 5.50 -4.33
CA LEU A 59 12.60 4.42 -4.47
C LEU A 59 12.18 3.53 -5.65
N ARG A 60 13.11 3.30 -6.58
CA ARG A 60 13.07 2.19 -7.52
C ARG A 60 14.01 1.09 -7.05
N THR A 61 13.44 -0.09 -6.82
CA THR A 61 14.17 -1.30 -6.49
C THR A 61 14.17 -2.23 -7.69
N GLU A 62 15.35 -2.63 -8.16
CA GLU A 62 15.52 -3.66 -9.19
C GLU A 62 16.11 -4.92 -8.59
N LEU A 63 15.76 -6.10 -9.08
CA LEU A 63 16.32 -7.35 -8.55
C LEU A 63 16.50 -8.38 -9.64
N HIS A 64 17.70 -8.94 -9.71
CA HIS A 64 18.06 -9.99 -10.65
C HIS A 64 18.18 -11.32 -9.91
N GLN A 65 18.03 -12.43 -10.64
CA GLN A 65 18.30 -13.74 -10.07
C GLN A 65 19.76 -13.84 -9.65
N GLY A 66 20.02 -14.42 -8.47
CA GLY A 66 21.37 -14.64 -7.97
C GLY A 66 22.04 -13.42 -7.30
N GLU A 67 21.39 -12.25 -7.29
CA GLU A 67 21.79 -11.12 -6.45
C GLU A 67 21.45 -11.45 -4.98
N VAL A 68 22.34 -12.19 -4.30
CA VAL A 68 22.13 -12.72 -2.96
C VAL A 68 22.80 -11.86 -1.90
N ALA A 69 22.05 -11.48 -0.86
CA ALA A 69 22.54 -10.90 0.38
C ALA A 69 21.78 -11.51 1.57
N ASN A 70 22.47 -11.71 2.70
CA ASN A 70 21.91 -12.26 3.95
C ASN A 70 20.97 -13.46 3.72
N SER A 71 21.50 -14.47 3.01
CA SER A 71 20.83 -15.74 2.69
C SER A 71 19.57 -15.63 1.81
N GLY A 72 19.38 -14.51 1.10
CA GLY A 72 18.23 -14.30 0.23
C GLY A 72 18.54 -13.51 -1.04
N THR A 73 17.73 -13.69 -2.10
CA THR A 73 17.82 -12.84 -3.29
C THR A 73 17.07 -11.53 -3.01
N ARG A 74 17.80 -10.44 -2.73
CA ARG A 74 17.21 -9.21 -2.20
C ARG A 74 17.97 -7.94 -2.55
N ASN A 75 17.21 -6.84 -2.62
CA ASN A 75 17.69 -5.47 -2.52
C ASN A 75 16.66 -4.70 -1.67
N GLU A 76 17.04 -4.29 -0.47
CA GLU A 76 16.11 -3.66 0.49
C GLU A 76 16.82 -2.56 1.29
N VAL A 77 16.11 -1.47 1.60
CA VAL A 77 16.52 -0.52 2.64
C VAL A 77 15.99 -0.96 4.00
N GLU A 78 16.68 -0.58 5.08
CA GLU A 78 16.29 -0.97 6.44
C GLU A 78 16.29 0.20 7.43
N LEU A 79 15.32 0.18 8.33
CA LEU A 79 15.23 1.06 9.50
C LEU A 79 15.65 0.27 10.75
N SER A 80 16.90 -0.18 10.77
CA SER A 80 17.52 -0.90 11.89
C SER A 80 18.10 0.08 12.92
N SER A 81 17.23 0.77 13.67
CA SER A 81 17.64 1.72 14.71
C SER A 81 16.99 1.37 16.04
N ALA A 82 17.77 1.34 17.13
CA ALA A 82 17.26 1.09 18.47
C ALA A 82 16.11 2.05 18.88
N GLN A 83 16.04 3.24 18.27
CA GLN A 83 14.95 4.20 18.48
C GLN A 83 13.63 3.77 17.83
N PHE A 84 13.69 3.06 16.72
CA PHE A 84 12.54 2.74 15.85
C PHE A 84 12.25 1.23 15.75
N ASN A 85 13.07 0.40 16.38
CA ASN A 85 12.79 -1.03 16.51
C ASN A 85 11.49 -1.22 17.31
N GLU A 86 10.68 -2.15 16.83
CA GLU A 86 9.42 -2.51 17.45
C GLU A 86 9.63 -3.55 18.54
N VAL A 87 9.17 -3.21 19.73
CA VAL A 87 9.29 -4.03 20.94
C VAL A 87 7.92 -4.27 21.54
N GLU A 88 7.85 -5.22 22.48
CA GLU A 88 6.62 -5.58 23.18
C GLU A 88 5.89 -4.35 23.73
N GLY A 89 4.60 -4.22 23.38
CA GLY A 89 3.72 -3.14 23.80
C GLY A 89 3.75 -1.90 22.91
N ASN A 90 4.57 -1.84 21.86
CA ASN A 90 4.51 -0.74 20.91
C ASN A 90 3.17 -0.75 20.16
N ASP A 91 2.59 0.43 20.02
CA ASP A 91 1.36 0.70 19.27
C ASP A 91 1.71 1.75 18.20
N LYS A 92 1.73 1.33 16.93
CA LYS A 92 2.31 2.11 15.83
C LYS A 92 1.48 2.07 14.57
N TRP A 93 1.48 3.21 13.88
CA TRP A 93 0.91 3.37 12.56
C TRP A 93 2.02 3.55 11.53
N TYR A 94 1.86 2.94 10.37
CA TYR A 94 2.74 3.12 9.22
C TYR A 94 1.89 3.38 7.98
N ALA A 95 2.38 4.22 7.07
CA ALA A 95 1.80 4.34 5.75
C ALA A 95 2.91 4.37 4.70
N TRP A 96 2.64 3.80 3.53
CA TRP A 96 3.49 3.88 2.35
C TRP A 96 2.68 3.53 1.11
N SER A 97 3.26 3.79 -0.06
CA SER A 97 2.73 3.34 -1.33
C SER A 97 3.71 2.42 -2.05
N THR A 98 3.19 1.45 -2.80
CA THR A 98 3.99 0.56 -3.66
C THR A 98 3.39 0.47 -5.06
N MET A 99 4.21 0.60 -6.10
CA MET A 99 3.80 0.39 -7.50
C MET A 99 4.56 -0.79 -8.11
N PHE A 100 3.80 -1.73 -8.66
CA PHE A 100 4.32 -2.82 -9.48
C PHE A 100 4.16 -2.45 -10.96
N PRO A 101 5.23 -2.28 -11.74
CA PRO A 101 5.15 -1.99 -13.18
C PRO A 101 4.42 -3.10 -13.95
N SER A 102 3.98 -2.79 -15.17
CA SER A 102 3.21 -3.72 -16.02
C SER A 102 3.90 -5.07 -16.28
N ASP A 103 5.22 -5.11 -16.22
CA ASP A 103 6.06 -6.29 -16.44
C ASP A 103 6.53 -6.97 -15.14
N PHE A 104 6.05 -6.53 -13.96
CA PHE A 104 6.41 -7.17 -12.70
C PHE A 104 6.07 -8.68 -12.71
N PRO A 105 7.05 -9.57 -12.48
CA PRO A 105 6.81 -11.01 -12.54
C PRO A 105 6.00 -11.47 -11.32
N ALA A 106 5.10 -12.42 -11.54
CA ALA A 106 4.23 -12.96 -10.49
C ALA A 106 4.13 -14.49 -10.57
N PRO A 107 5.26 -15.22 -10.46
CA PRO A 107 5.20 -16.67 -10.32
C PRO A 107 4.48 -17.06 -9.03
N ASN A 108 4.01 -18.31 -8.95
CA ASN A 108 3.38 -18.87 -7.74
C ASN A 108 4.43 -19.23 -6.66
N THR A 109 5.23 -18.23 -6.26
CA THR A 109 6.13 -18.26 -5.11
C THR A 109 6.26 -16.84 -4.54
N TRP A 110 6.89 -16.70 -3.38
CA TRP A 110 6.90 -15.48 -2.57
C TRP A 110 7.84 -14.39 -3.12
N GLN A 111 7.40 -13.15 -3.00
CA GLN A 111 8.14 -11.93 -3.33
C GLN A 111 7.75 -10.82 -2.32
N VAL A 112 8.48 -10.73 -1.22
CA VAL A 112 8.27 -9.77 -0.13
C VAL A 112 8.71 -8.38 -0.58
N PHE A 113 7.86 -7.38 -0.38
CA PHE A 113 8.14 -5.99 -0.79
C PHE A 113 8.16 -5.00 0.38
N THR A 114 7.64 -5.38 1.54
CA THR A 114 7.79 -4.64 2.81
C THR A 114 7.64 -5.63 3.96
N GLN A 115 8.52 -5.57 4.95
CA GLN A 115 8.54 -6.52 6.07
C GLN A 115 9.01 -5.88 7.37
N TRP A 116 8.59 -6.45 8.50
CA TRP A 116 9.18 -6.19 9.80
C TRP A 116 9.94 -7.42 10.23
N HIS A 117 11.25 -7.45 9.96
CA HIS A 117 12.09 -8.60 10.25
C HIS A 117 12.48 -8.64 11.72
N HIS A 118 12.54 -9.83 12.29
CA HIS A 118 12.89 -10.02 13.70
C HIS A 118 14.41 -9.97 13.93
N SER A 119 14.83 -9.82 15.19
CA SER A 119 16.25 -9.71 15.58
C SER A 119 17.03 -11.03 15.59
N GLY A 120 16.33 -12.17 15.50
CA GLY A 120 16.91 -13.51 15.46
C GLY A 120 17.71 -13.81 14.20
N CYS A 121 18.40 -14.96 14.20
CA CYS A 121 19.28 -15.39 13.09
C CYS A 121 18.55 -15.59 11.77
N CYS A 122 17.31 -16.04 11.86
CA CYS A 122 16.72 -16.85 10.83
C CYS A 122 15.25 -17.14 11.15
N GLY A 123 14.41 -17.09 10.12
CA GLY A 123 12.97 -17.26 10.26
C GLY A 123 12.23 -16.35 9.30
N SER A 124 10.92 -16.51 9.27
CA SER A 124 10.05 -15.57 8.57
C SER A 124 9.87 -14.31 9.42
N PRO A 125 9.67 -13.14 8.80
CA PRO A 125 9.26 -11.94 9.52
C PRO A 125 7.98 -12.17 10.34
N PRO A 126 7.86 -11.56 11.53
CA PRO A 126 6.60 -11.50 12.25
C PRO A 126 5.44 -10.97 11.40
N LEU A 127 5.70 -9.99 10.54
CA LEU A 127 4.71 -9.43 9.62
C LEU A 127 5.37 -9.05 8.30
N GLU A 128 4.75 -9.40 7.18
CA GLU A 128 5.24 -9.05 5.84
C GLU A 128 4.12 -8.86 4.83
N PHE A 129 4.39 -8.00 3.85
CA PHE A 129 3.61 -7.90 2.64
C PHE A 129 4.39 -8.50 1.47
N ASP A 130 3.73 -9.37 0.72
CA ASP A 130 4.34 -10.07 -0.40
C ASP A 130 3.40 -10.14 -1.62
N VAL A 131 3.99 -10.47 -2.76
CA VAL A 131 3.28 -10.98 -3.93
C VAL A 131 3.51 -12.48 -4.04
N PHE A 132 2.41 -13.23 -4.21
CA PHE A 132 2.44 -14.67 -4.54
C PHE A 132 1.43 -14.96 -5.63
N GLY A 133 1.95 -15.37 -6.80
CA GLY A 133 1.14 -15.36 -8.00
C GLY A 133 0.54 -13.98 -8.24
N GLU A 134 -0.67 -13.93 -8.77
CA GLU A 134 -1.38 -12.68 -9.09
C GLU A 134 -2.10 -12.06 -7.88
N ASN A 135 -1.55 -12.19 -6.66
CA ASN A 135 -2.12 -11.59 -5.45
C ASN A 135 -1.06 -10.88 -4.61
N ILE A 136 -1.44 -9.74 -4.05
CA ILE A 136 -0.78 -9.10 -2.92
C ILE A 136 -1.34 -9.73 -1.64
N ARG A 137 -0.47 -10.00 -0.66
CA ARG A 137 -0.83 -10.66 0.60
C ARG A 137 -0.22 -9.93 1.79
N LEU A 138 -0.90 -10.05 2.94
CA LEU A 138 -0.34 -9.81 4.26
C LEU A 138 -0.17 -11.18 4.95
N ASP A 139 1.07 -11.55 5.21
CA ASP A 139 1.48 -12.79 5.87
C ASP A 139 2.04 -12.48 7.27
N HIS A 140 2.09 -13.51 8.11
CA HIS A 140 2.52 -13.45 9.51
C HIS A 140 3.28 -14.72 9.91
N THR A 141 4.49 -14.54 10.46
CA THR A 141 5.38 -15.58 11.05
C THR A 141 5.69 -16.78 10.16
N GLY A 142 5.55 -16.66 8.84
CA GLY A 142 5.70 -17.80 7.92
C GLY A 142 4.64 -18.88 8.13
N SER A 143 3.49 -18.48 8.69
CA SER A 143 2.34 -19.35 8.89
C SER A 143 1.70 -19.69 7.55
N SER A 144 0.94 -20.78 7.49
CA SER A 144 0.04 -21.02 6.35
C SER A 144 -1.18 -20.08 6.34
N THR A 145 -1.31 -19.20 7.34
CA THR A 145 -2.46 -18.31 7.51
C THR A 145 -2.16 -16.94 6.91
N ILE A 146 -2.74 -16.68 5.74
CA ILE A 146 -2.75 -15.36 5.13
C ILE A 146 -3.77 -14.48 5.87
N LEU A 147 -3.34 -13.33 6.39
CA LEU A 147 -4.21 -12.43 7.14
C LEU A 147 -5.15 -11.65 6.22
N TRP A 148 -4.66 -11.27 5.04
CA TRP A 148 -5.42 -10.57 4.01
C TRP A 148 -4.79 -10.77 2.63
N SER A 149 -5.60 -10.70 1.57
CA SER A 149 -5.13 -10.77 0.19
C SER A 149 -6.03 -9.98 -0.76
N THR A 150 -5.44 -9.46 -1.83
CA THR A 150 -6.14 -8.80 -2.93
C THR A 150 -5.46 -9.13 -4.27
N PRO A 151 -6.17 -9.08 -5.42
CA PRO A 151 -5.52 -9.24 -6.71
C PRO A 151 -4.39 -8.22 -6.94
N LEU A 152 -3.29 -8.67 -7.56
CA LEU A 152 -2.20 -7.79 -7.99
C LEU A 152 -2.65 -6.97 -9.20
N VAL A 153 -2.83 -5.67 -9.00
CA VAL A 153 -3.03 -4.71 -10.11
C VAL A 153 -1.70 -4.00 -10.39
N ARG A 154 -1.24 -4.06 -11.64
CA ARG A 154 0.03 -3.42 -12.05
C ARG A 154 -0.20 -2.05 -12.66
N GLY A 155 0.86 -1.24 -12.71
CA GLY A 155 0.87 0.09 -13.33
C GLY A 155 0.19 1.18 -12.52
N VAL A 156 -0.21 0.88 -11.28
CA VAL A 156 -0.86 1.82 -10.36
C VAL A 156 -0.17 1.80 -9.00
N TRP A 157 -0.19 2.92 -8.30
CA TRP A 157 0.25 2.99 -6.92
C TRP A 157 -0.83 2.43 -6.00
N HIS A 158 -0.43 1.53 -5.12
CA HIS A 158 -1.25 0.99 -4.04
C HIS A 158 -0.88 1.65 -2.73
N ASP A 159 -1.87 2.09 -1.96
CA ASP A 159 -1.67 2.64 -0.62
C ASP A 159 -1.89 1.60 0.45
N PHE A 160 -0.96 1.58 1.40
CA PHE A 160 -1.04 0.78 2.60
C PHE A 160 -1.01 1.73 3.79
N VAL A 161 -1.97 1.57 4.70
CA VAL A 161 -1.90 2.14 6.05
C VAL A 161 -2.14 1.00 7.02
N VAL A 162 -1.13 0.69 7.82
CA VAL A 162 -1.18 -0.42 8.78
C VAL A 162 -1.03 0.10 10.19
N HIS A 163 -1.88 -0.39 11.07
CA HIS A 163 -1.78 -0.20 12.51
C HIS A 163 -1.39 -1.52 13.12
N VAL A 164 -0.32 -1.53 13.91
CA VAL A 164 0.16 -2.74 14.55
C VAL A 164 0.34 -2.47 16.04
N PHE A 165 -0.30 -3.31 16.85
CA PHE A 165 0.10 -3.48 18.23
C PHE A 165 1.07 -4.65 18.31
N TRP A 166 2.31 -4.35 18.66
CA TRP A 166 3.45 -5.25 18.69
C TRP A 166 3.47 -6.04 19.99
N SER A 167 3.15 -7.33 19.92
CA SER A 167 3.14 -8.22 21.07
C SER A 167 3.45 -9.66 20.68
N SER A 168 4.20 -10.34 21.53
CA SER A 168 4.46 -11.77 21.43
C SER A 168 3.28 -12.64 21.85
N THR A 169 2.19 -12.05 22.36
CA THR A 169 1.02 -12.79 22.85
C THR A 169 -0.31 -12.23 22.34
N ASN A 170 -0.55 -10.93 22.51
CA ASN A 170 -1.85 -10.29 22.30
C ASN A 170 -1.76 -9.16 21.27
N GLY A 171 -1.07 -9.43 20.15
CA GLY A 171 -0.94 -8.47 19.05
C GLY A 171 -2.23 -8.32 18.26
N TYR A 172 -2.30 -7.26 17.47
CA TYR A 172 -3.35 -7.10 16.46
C TYR A 172 -2.89 -6.21 15.30
N VAL A 173 -3.59 -6.33 14.17
CA VAL A 173 -3.36 -5.54 12.97
C VAL A 173 -4.68 -4.92 12.46
N ASP A 174 -4.67 -3.61 12.18
CA ASP A 174 -5.63 -2.99 11.25
C ASP A 174 -4.93 -2.71 9.92
N LEU A 175 -5.67 -2.80 8.82
CA LEU A 175 -5.15 -2.48 7.49
C LEU A 175 -6.17 -1.65 6.72
N TYR A 176 -5.69 -0.53 6.16
CA TYR A 176 -6.34 0.16 5.07
C TYR A 176 -5.56 -0.08 3.79
N TYR A 177 -6.28 -0.41 2.74
CA TYR A 177 -5.75 -0.60 1.39
C TYR A 177 -6.53 0.30 0.43
N ASP A 178 -5.82 1.14 -0.31
CA ASP A 178 -6.40 2.14 -1.23
C ASP A 178 -7.54 2.95 -0.58
N GLY A 179 -7.28 3.41 0.66
CA GLY A 179 -8.20 4.23 1.45
C GLY A 179 -9.38 3.48 2.08
N THR A 180 -9.52 2.17 1.87
CA THR A 180 -10.58 1.34 2.45
C THR A 180 -10.06 0.51 3.61
N LYS A 181 -10.72 0.50 4.77
CA LYS A 181 -10.38 -0.41 5.88
C LYS A 181 -10.72 -1.85 5.49
N VAL A 182 -9.71 -2.69 5.32
CA VAL A 182 -9.83 -4.10 4.88
C VAL A 182 -9.53 -5.12 5.97
N LEU A 183 -8.83 -4.71 7.03
CA LEU A 183 -8.74 -5.45 8.29
C LEU A 183 -9.08 -4.52 9.45
N ASP A 184 -9.92 -5.03 10.35
CA ASP A 184 -10.33 -4.34 11.57
C ASP A 184 -9.96 -5.21 12.77
N HIS A 185 -8.97 -4.74 13.53
CA HIS A 185 -8.49 -5.33 14.78
C HIS A 185 -8.25 -6.85 14.70
N LYS A 186 -7.54 -7.30 13.67
CA LYS A 186 -7.23 -8.71 13.46
C LYS A 186 -6.24 -9.20 14.53
N ALA A 187 -6.74 -9.88 15.56
CA ALA A 187 -5.90 -10.47 16.61
C ALA A 187 -4.95 -11.53 16.04
N VAL A 188 -3.65 -11.34 16.29
CA VAL A 188 -2.56 -12.20 15.80
C VAL A 188 -1.30 -11.90 16.63
N GLN A 189 -0.39 -12.86 16.78
CA GLN A 189 0.95 -12.54 17.29
C GLN A 189 1.60 -11.53 16.32
N THR A 190 2.40 -10.59 16.79
CA THR A 190 3.06 -9.60 15.91
C THR A 190 4.54 -9.47 16.23
N LEU A 191 5.02 -10.13 17.29
CA LEU A 191 6.44 -10.27 17.62
C LEU A 191 6.77 -11.71 17.99
N TYR A 192 8.03 -12.10 17.82
CA TYR A 192 8.55 -13.29 18.48
C TYR A 192 8.93 -12.98 19.95
N PRO A 193 8.70 -13.93 20.89
CA PRO A 193 9.04 -13.73 22.30
C PRO A 193 10.51 -13.37 22.51
N GLY A 194 10.77 -12.25 23.19
CA GLY A 194 12.12 -11.79 23.53
C GLY A 194 12.90 -11.15 22.38
N GLU A 195 12.26 -10.93 21.23
CA GLU A 195 12.86 -10.29 20.06
C GLU A 195 12.24 -8.92 19.79
N PHE A 196 12.97 -8.08 19.05
CA PHE A 196 12.42 -6.89 18.42
C PHE A 196 12.21 -7.12 16.92
N ALA A 197 11.37 -6.31 16.28
CA ALA A 197 11.24 -6.26 14.84
C ALA A 197 11.71 -4.92 14.27
N TYR A 198 12.20 -4.89 13.03
CA TYR A 198 12.66 -3.68 12.35
C TYR A 198 12.18 -3.67 10.90
N LEU A 199 11.81 -2.49 10.41
CA LEU A 199 11.23 -2.31 9.08
C LEU A 199 12.28 -2.46 7.98
N LYS A 200 11.92 -3.17 6.91
CA LYS A 200 12.63 -3.21 5.63
C LYS A 200 11.67 -2.97 4.48
N GLN A 201 12.15 -2.31 3.44
CA GLN A 201 11.37 -2.04 2.22
C GLN A 201 12.23 -2.20 0.98
N GLY A 202 11.68 -2.81 -0.07
CA GLY A 202 12.39 -3.11 -1.31
C GLY A 202 11.84 -4.35 -1.96
N LEU A 203 12.71 -5.28 -2.34
CA LEU A 203 12.29 -6.58 -2.87
C LEU A 203 13.18 -7.69 -2.35
N TYR A 204 12.57 -8.69 -1.73
CA TYR A 204 13.19 -9.94 -1.30
C TYR A 204 12.34 -11.10 -1.80
N ARG A 205 12.92 -12.03 -2.56
CA ARG A 205 12.14 -13.08 -3.22
C ARG A 205 12.82 -14.43 -3.30
N ASP A 206 12.02 -15.43 -3.64
CA ASP A 206 12.48 -16.78 -3.93
C ASP A 206 13.58 -16.76 -5.01
N ALA A 207 14.72 -17.37 -4.70
CA ALA A 207 15.89 -17.42 -5.58
C ALA A 207 15.63 -18.18 -6.90
N SER A 208 14.56 -18.97 -6.98
CA SER A 208 14.16 -19.66 -8.20
C SER A 208 13.57 -18.74 -9.27
N ILE A 209 13.15 -17.52 -8.91
CA ILE A 209 12.60 -16.56 -9.87
C ILE A 209 13.73 -16.01 -10.76
N SER A 210 13.68 -16.33 -12.04
CA SER A 210 14.70 -15.93 -13.01
C SER A 210 14.43 -14.58 -13.68
N GLN A 211 13.18 -14.13 -13.69
CA GLN A 211 12.79 -12.85 -14.28
C GLN A 211 13.38 -11.69 -13.48
N VAL A 212 13.89 -10.67 -14.15
CA VAL A 212 14.20 -9.39 -13.50
C VAL A 212 12.89 -8.79 -12.99
N ALA A 213 12.91 -8.23 -11.77
CA ALA A 213 11.78 -7.51 -11.22
C ALA A 213 12.19 -6.06 -10.91
N VAL A 214 11.23 -5.16 -11.06
CA VAL A 214 11.32 -3.78 -10.60
C VAL A 214 10.09 -3.48 -9.77
N VAL A 215 10.26 -2.87 -8.60
CA VAL A 215 9.17 -2.38 -7.76
C VAL A 215 9.51 -0.97 -7.29
N TYR A 216 8.49 -0.13 -7.13
CA TYR A 216 8.66 1.24 -6.67
C TYR A 216 7.99 1.43 -5.32
N HIS A 217 8.63 2.17 -4.42
CA HIS A 217 8.11 2.53 -3.10
C HIS A 217 8.20 4.02 -2.87
N ASP A 218 7.24 4.55 -2.12
CA ASP A 218 7.17 5.97 -1.83
C ASP A 218 6.39 6.23 -0.54
N GLY A 219 6.61 7.40 0.08
CA GLY A 219 5.76 7.92 1.15
C GLY A 219 5.84 7.17 2.47
N MET A 220 6.89 6.38 2.73
CA MET A 220 7.02 5.66 3.99
C MET A 220 7.08 6.63 5.18
N VAL A 221 6.12 6.48 6.09
CA VAL A 221 5.99 7.28 7.30
C VAL A 221 5.56 6.41 8.48
N MET A 222 6.11 6.69 9.66
CA MET A 222 5.77 6.04 10.92
C MET A 222 5.20 7.07 11.91
N GLY A 223 4.15 6.71 12.62
CA GLY A 223 3.46 7.56 13.60
C GLY A 223 2.82 6.78 14.74
N THR A 224 2.11 7.51 15.59
CA THR A 224 1.37 7.01 16.76
C THR A 224 -0.16 7.05 16.58
N SER A 225 -0.63 7.61 15.47
CA SER A 225 -2.04 7.70 15.14
C SER A 225 -2.30 7.62 13.64
N LEU A 226 -3.53 7.28 13.24
CA LEU A 226 -3.96 7.34 11.84
C LEU A 226 -3.76 8.75 11.25
N ALA A 227 -3.99 9.80 12.05
CA ALA A 227 -3.82 11.18 11.61
C ALA A 227 -2.36 11.54 11.32
N ASP A 228 -1.39 10.87 11.95
CA ASP A 228 0.04 11.09 11.73
C ASP A 228 0.47 10.62 10.33
N VAL A 229 -0.05 9.47 9.91
CA VAL A 229 0.42 8.77 8.71
C VAL A 229 -0.53 8.93 7.52
N ALA A 230 -1.82 9.13 7.76
CA ALA A 230 -2.86 9.25 6.74
C ALA A 230 -3.96 10.23 7.20
N PRO A 231 -3.67 11.54 7.32
CA PRO A 231 -4.60 12.53 7.83
C PRO A 231 -5.92 12.61 7.03
N ALA A 232 -5.90 12.30 5.74
CA ALA A 232 -7.10 12.25 4.90
C ALA A 232 -8.09 11.16 5.33
N LEU A 233 -7.62 10.05 5.92
CA LEU A 233 -8.48 8.98 6.44
C LEU A 233 -8.99 9.26 7.86
N ALA A 234 -8.33 10.17 8.58
CA ALA A 234 -8.73 10.58 9.93
C ALA A 234 -9.75 11.74 9.94
N ALA A 235 -9.89 12.47 8.83
CA ALA A 235 -10.80 13.60 8.75
C ALA A 235 -12.27 13.15 8.76
N PRO A 236 -13.16 13.78 9.56
CA PRO A 236 -14.59 13.51 9.47
C PRO A 236 -15.10 13.89 8.08
N PRO A 237 -16.15 13.21 7.55
CA PRO A 237 -16.74 13.58 6.28
C PRO A 237 -17.17 15.06 6.32
N PRO A 238 -17.01 15.82 5.22
CA PRO A 238 -17.44 17.21 5.18
C PRO A 238 -18.93 17.30 5.55
N PRO A 239 -19.34 18.36 6.30
CA PRO A 239 -20.76 18.53 6.62
C PRO A 239 -21.57 18.59 5.32
N PRO A 240 -22.81 18.07 5.32
CA PRO A 240 -23.69 18.19 4.15
C PRO A 240 -23.86 19.68 3.78
N PRO A 241 -24.03 19.99 2.48
CA PRO A 241 -24.35 21.36 2.06
C PRO A 241 -25.54 21.88 2.87
N PRO A 242 -25.59 23.18 3.22
CA PRO A 242 -26.79 23.75 3.83
C PRO A 242 -28.00 23.42 2.96
N ASP A 243 -29.04 22.84 3.56
CA ASP A 243 -30.30 22.60 2.86
C ASP A 243 -30.71 23.91 2.20
N GLY A 244 -30.65 23.93 0.87
CA GLY A 244 -31.12 25.04 0.05
C GLY A 244 -32.65 25.02 0.08
N GLY A 245 -33.21 25.31 1.26
CA GLY A 245 -34.62 25.47 1.50
C GLY A 245 -35.16 26.53 0.55
N THR A 246 -35.66 26.08 -0.59
CA THR A 246 -36.55 26.88 -1.41
C THR A 246 -37.94 26.58 -0.90
N ASP A 247 -38.41 27.43 0.00
CA ASP A 247 -39.84 27.62 0.23
C ASP A 247 -40.46 28.04 -1.11
N LEU A 248 -40.86 27.06 -1.93
CA LEU A 248 -41.71 27.30 -3.08
C LEU A 248 -43.15 27.46 -2.56
N PRO A 249 -43.82 28.60 -2.80
CA PRO A 249 -45.21 28.76 -2.41
C PRO A 249 -46.09 27.82 -3.23
N ASP A 250 -47.05 27.18 -2.55
CA ASP A 250 -48.10 26.35 -3.12
C ASP A 250 -48.79 27.06 -4.30
N GLY A 251 -48.55 26.54 -5.50
CA GLY A 251 -49.21 26.94 -6.73
C GLY A 251 -49.95 25.75 -7.33
N GLY A 252 -51.12 25.44 -6.79
CA GLY A 252 -52.02 24.46 -7.40
C GLY A 252 -52.59 24.98 -8.72
N ALA A 253 -52.36 24.24 -9.80
CA ALA A 253 -53.26 24.18 -10.94
C ALA A 253 -53.01 22.91 -11.76
N SER A 254 -54.03 22.09 -11.83
CA SER A 254 -54.18 20.91 -12.69
C SER A 254 -54.32 21.30 -14.17
N VAL A 255 -53.60 20.63 -15.07
CA VAL A 255 -54.02 20.38 -16.46
C VAL A 255 -53.55 19.01 -16.96
N ASP A 256 -54.46 18.40 -17.72
CA ASP A 256 -54.59 17.03 -18.23
C ASP A 256 -53.61 16.69 -19.40
N PRO A 257 -53.33 15.41 -19.71
CA PRO A 257 -52.29 14.99 -20.66
C PRO A 257 -52.84 14.60 -22.04
N THR A 258 -52.28 15.16 -23.12
CA THR A 258 -52.34 14.54 -24.46
C THR A 258 -51.11 14.89 -25.32
N ASP A 259 -50.27 13.88 -25.47
CA ASP A 259 -49.65 13.32 -26.69
C ASP A 259 -48.89 14.17 -27.74
N GLY A 260 -47.69 13.68 -28.06
CA GLY A 260 -47.17 13.59 -29.43
C GLY A 260 -46.18 14.63 -29.95
N GLY A 261 -44.86 14.36 -29.86
CA GLY A 261 -43.86 15.07 -30.68
C GLY A 261 -42.39 14.76 -30.38
N ILE A 262 -41.77 13.91 -31.19
CA ILE A 262 -40.34 13.56 -31.17
C ILE A 262 -39.53 14.60 -31.98
N ALA A 263 -38.40 15.12 -31.44
CA ALA A 263 -37.03 15.01 -32.02
C ALA A 263 -36.08 16.23 -31.77
N VAL A 264 -34.89 15.89 -31.22
CA VAL A 264 -33.50 16.42 -31.42
C VAL A 264 -33.04 17.79 -30.87
N LYS A 265 -32.02 17.74 -29.97
CA LYS A 265 -30.65 18.36 -30.02
C LYS A 265 -30.13 18.46 -28.58
N GLY A 266 -29.02 17.86 -28.18
CA GLY A 266 -27.63 18.21 -28.50
C GLY A 266 -26.89 18.25 -27.16
N SER A 267 -25.90 17.39 -26.93
CA SER A 267 -24.46 17.70 -27.03
C SER A 267 -23.97 18.77 -26.05
N SER A 268 -23.17 18.39 -25.06
CA SER A 268 -21.91 19.08 -24.73
C SER A 268 -21.07 18.27 -23.73
N THR A 269 -20.11 17.53 -24.27
CA THR A 269 -18.83 17.17 -23.64
C THR A 269 -18.10 18.43 -23.14
N TYR A 270 -17.36 18.33 -22.03
CA TYR A 270 -16.14 19.14 -21.89
C TYR A 270 -14.93 18.30 -22.26
N GLN A 271 -14.23 18.78 -23.28
CA GLN A 271 -13.00 18.23 -23.81
C GLN A 271 -11.82 18.50 -22.88
N LEU A 272 -10.91 17.53 -22.78
CA LEU A 272 -9.48 17.84 -22.72
C LEU A 272 -8.99 18.05 -24.17
N PRO A 273 -8.22 19.11 -24.47
CA PRO A 273 -7.68 19.34 -25.81
C PRO A 273 -6.70 18.24 -26.25
N ASN A 274 -7.15 17.50 -27.25
CA ASN A 274 -6.49 17.13 -28.51
C ASN A 274 -4.97 17.23 -28.66
N GLY A 275 -4.46 16.12 -29.20
CA GLY A 275 -3.43 16.02 -30.24
C GLY A 275 -2.98 14.55 -30.30
N GLY A 276 -3.57 13.65 -31.10
CA GLY A 276 -3.71 13.68 -32.56
C GLY A 276 -2.32 13.43 -33.18
N CYS A 277 -2.02 12.40 -33.97
CA CYS A 277 -2.82 11.42 -34.72
C CYS A 277 -1.97 10.16 -34.97
N ALA A 278 -2.61 8.99 -35.00
CA ALA A 278 -2.14 7.86 -35.80
C ALA A 278 -3.36 7.14 -36.39
N THR A 279 -3.47 7.15 -37.72
CA THR A 279 -4.31 6.20 -38.47
C THR A 279 -3.47 5.64 -39.60
N GLY A 280 -3.48 4.31 -39.71
CA GLY A 280 -2.82 3.58 -40.78
C GLY A 280 -3.16 2.11 -40.69
N SER A 281 -4.40 1.79 -41.06
CA SER A 281 -4.91 0.45 -41.38
C SER A 281 -4.02 -0.34 -42.34
N GLY A 282 -3.98 -1.66 -42.22
CA GLY A 282 -3.47 -2.50 -43.30
C GLY A 282 -3.29 -3.98 -42.94
N ASN A 283 -4.17 -4.81 -43.50
CA ASN A 283 -4.24 -6.27 -43.45
C ASN A 283 -2.93 -7.03 -43.79
N VAL A 284 -2.89 -8.33 -43.42
CA VAL A 284 -2.67 -9.51 -44.31
C VAL A 284 -1.71 -10.61 -43.77
N LEU A 285 -2.29 -11.83 -43.63
CA LEU A 285 -1.79 -13.22 -43.88
C LEU A 285 -0.58 -13.89 -43.17
N ALA A 286 -0.82 -15.19 -42.91
CA ALA A 286 0.05 -16.38 -43.00
C ALA A 286 1.01 -16.70 -41.81
N VAL A 287 0.82 -17.76 -41.01
CA VAL A 287 0.95 -19.24 -41.21
C VAL A 287 2.37 -19.77 -40.89
N ILE A 288 2.43 -20.99 -40.30
CA ILE A 288 3.57 -21.85 -39.93
C ILE A 288 4.21 -21.49 -38.57
N GLY A 289 4.44 -22.37 -37.59
CA GLY A 289 4.34 -23.82 -37.46
C GLY A 289 5.43 -24.34 -36.50
N LEU A 290 5.12 -25.43 -35.79
CA LEU A 290 6.02 -26.48 -35.28
C LEU A 290 6.72 -26.36 -33.90
N LEU A 291 6.46 -27.43 -33.12
CA LEU A 291 7.35 -28.20 -32.22
C LEU A 291 7.77 -27.54 -30.89
N GLY A 292 7.77 -28.19 -29.74
CA GLY A 292 7.52 -29.59 -29.41
C GLY A 292 8.06 -29.90 -28.00
N GLY A 293 7.38 -30.81 -27.29
CA GLY A 293 8.06 -31.81 -26.47
C GLY A 293 8.20 -31.53 -24.96
N ALA A 294 7.32 -32.16 -24.19
CA ALA A 294 7.52 -32.46 -22.77
C ALA A 294 8.61 -33.54 -22.58
N LEU A 295 9.41 -33.44 -21.51
CA LEU A 295 10.02 -34.62 -20.90
C LEU A 295 10.18 -34.47 -19.38
N PHE A 296 9.83 -35.57 -18.72
CA PHE A 296 9.73 -35.83 -17.30
C PHE A 296 11.08 -36.10 -16.59
N MET A 297 11.06 -35.90 -15.26
CA MET A 297 11.81 -36.61 -14.19
C MET A 297 13.35 -36.53 -14.17
N LEU A 298 13.91 -36.15 -13.01
CA LEU A 298 14.31 -37.16 -12.01
C LEU A 298 14.59 -36.56 -10.62
N ARG A 299 13.88 -37.15 -9.65
CA ARG A 299 14.08 -37.08 -8.21
C ARG A 299 15.31 -37.93 -7.85
N ARG A 300 16.25 -37.42 -7.04
CA ARG A 300 17.17 -38.29 -6.28
C ARG A 300 17.39 -37.76 -4.88
N ARG A 301 16.99 -38.60 -3.92
CA ARG A 301 17.31 -38.57 -2.48
C ARG A 301 18.56 -39.43 -2.22
N ARG A 302 19.15 -39.19 -1.04
CA ARG A 302 20.21 -39.92 -0.30
C ARG A 302 21.63 -39.42 -0.62
N HIS A 303 22.48 -39.13 0.35
CA HIS A 303 22.61 -39.65 1.71
C HIS A 303 22.40 -38.63 2.81
#